data_AF-A0AAV5QSJ2-F1
#
_entry.id   AF-A0AAV5QSJ2-F1
#
_cell.length_a   1.000
_cell.length_b   1.000
_cell.length_c   1.000
_cell.angle_alpha   90.00
_cell.angle_beta   90.00
_cell.angle_gamma   90.00
#
_symmetry.space_group_name_H-M   'P 1'
#
loop_
_entity.id
_entity.type
_entity.pdbx_description
1 polymer ?
#
loop_
_entity_poly.entity_id
_entity_poly.type
_entity_poly.pdbx_seq_one_letter_code
_entity_poly.pdbx_strand_id
1 'polypeptide(L)'
;MLRTTGLLASTTSRAFSTRSVALSAKLTVPPETMSAADFLNKIGRGASEHSELFPTWGSIFTVTSAEMKEKGIEANLRRYILNWRYKYSQDSTIKLYQIKTGKKINGGERKRRAFLAQQRYDKLKELREKASAN
;
A
#
# COMPACT_ATOMS: atom_id res chain seq x y z
N MET A 1 -54.12 -27.74 -28.03
CA MET A 1 -54.23 -27.41 -26.59
C MET A 1 -53.00 -26.63 -26.16
N LEU A 2 -53.18 -25.37 -25.80
CA LEU A 2 -52.12 -24.49 -25.26
C LEU A 2 -51.79 -24.91 -23.82
N ARG A 3 -50.50 -25.00 -23.46
CA ARG A 3 -50.05 -24.99 -22.06
C ARG A 3 -48.83 -24.09 -21.93
N THR A 4 -49.09 -22.86 -21.55
CA THR A 4 -48.13 -21.90 -21.01
C THR A 4 -47.76 -22.32 -19.59
N THR A 5 -46.48 -22.53 -19.29
CA THR A 5 -45.99 -22.56 -17.91
C THR A 5 -44.89 -21.53 -17.77
N GLY A 6 -45.27 -20.37 -17.23
CA GLY A 6 -44.33 -19.32 -16.86
C GLY A 6 -43.43 -19.79 -15.72
N LEU A 7 -42.12 -19.68 -15.91
CA LEU A 7 -41.15 -19.83 -14.84
C LEU A 7 -41.03 -18.49 -14.10
N LEU A 8 -41.60 -18.40 -12.91
CA LEU A 8 -41.32 -17.32 -11.96
C LEU A 8 -39.94 -17.57 -11.34
N ALA A 9 -38.89 -16.94 -11.89
CA ALA A 9 -37.60 -16.88 -11.23
C ALA A 9 -37.69 -15.85 -10.10
N SER A 10 -37.77 -16.30 -8.84
CA SER A 10 -37.66 -15.40 -7.69
C SER A 10 -36.23 -14.83 -7.64
N THR A 11 -36.05 -13.57 -7.99
CA THR A 11 -34.80 -12.85 -7.76
C THR A 11 -34.65 -12.60 -6.26
N THR A 12 -33.89 -13.46 -5.57
CA THR A 12 -33.44 -13.16 -4.22
C THR A 12 -32.36 -12.08 -4.29
N SER A 13 -32.79 -10.82 -4.24
CA SER A 13 -31.91 -9.67 -4.03
C SER A 13 -31.27 -9.81 -2.65
N ARG A 14 -30.02 -10.30 -2.61
CA ARG A 14 -29.21 -10.31 -1.39
C ARG A 14 -28.80 -8.85 -1.12
N ALA A 15 -29.56 -8.15 -0.29
CA ALA A 15 -29.22 -6.82 0.15
C ALA A 15 -27.87 -6.86 0.88
N PHE A 16 -26.85 -6.20 0.33
CA PHE A 16 -25.62 -5.93 1.06
C PHE A 16 -25.98 -5.06 2.25
N SER A 17 -26.02 -5.67 3.44
CA SER A 17 -26.22 -4.95 4.70
C SER A 17 -25.02 -4.05 4.92
N THR A 18 -25.19 -2.76 4.65
CA THR A 18 -24.24 -1.71 5.00
C THR A 18 -24.37 -1.37 6.48
N ARG A 19 -24.19 -2.35 7.38
CA ARG A 19 -23.87 -2.00 8.76
C ARG A 19 -22.45 -1.47 8.78
N SER A 20 -22.30 -0.15 8.66
CA SER A 20 -21.08 0.54 9.04
C SER A 20 -20.88 0.31 10.53
N VAL A 21 -20.02 -0.63 10.90
CA VAL A 21 -19.58 -0.76 12.29
C VAL A 21 -18.78 0.49 12.60
N ALA A 22 -19.35 1.40 13.38
CA ALA A 22 -18.65 2.58 13.88
C ALA A 22 -17.65 2.16 14.97
N LEU A 23 -16.56 1.51 14.57
CA LEU A 23 -15.38 1.29 15.40
C LEU A 23 -14.57 2.60 15.41
N SER A 24 -15.07 3.62 16.11
CA SER A 24 -14.24 4.74 16.52
C SER A 24 -13.39 4.28 17.70
N ALA A 25 -12.40 3.43 17.43
CA ALA A 25 -11.37 3.15 18.42
C ALA A 25 -10.69 4.48 18.75
N LYS A 26 -10.83 4.95 19.99
CA LYS A 26 -10.10 6.11 20.48
C LYS A 26 -8.61 5.76 20.39
N LEU A 27 -7.88 6.47 19.54
CA LEU A 27 -6.43 6.34 19.44
C LEU A 27 -5.85 6.87 20.76
N THR A 28 -5.40 5.97 21.61
CA THR A 28 -4.61 6.34 22.79
C THR A 28 -3.22 6.71 22.29
N VAL A 29 -2.74 7.90 22.63
CA VAL A 29 -1.37 8.31 22.37
C VAL A 29 -0.47 7.40 23.20
N PRO A 30 0.36 6.54 22.59
CA PRO A 30 1.24 5.67 23.34
C PRO A 30 2.32 6.49 24.05
N PRO A 31 2.91 5.98 25.14
CA PRO A 31 3.99 6.68 25.85
C PRO A 31 5.13 7.05 24.89
N GLU A 32 5.79 8.17 25.17
CA GLU A 32 6.89 8.72 24.36
C GLU A 32 8.14 7.84 24.47
N THR A 33 8.13 6.73 23.74
CA THR A 33 9.28 5.80 23.68
C THR A 33 10.33 6.23 22.66
N MET A 34 9.95 7.07 21.69
CA MET A 34 10.73 7.41 20.50
C MET A 34 10.42 8.79 19.94
N SER A 35 11.36 9.35 19.16
CA SER A 35 11.14 10.59 18.39
C SER A 35 10.25 10.35 17.17
N ALA A 36 9.51 11.39 16.77
CA ALA A 36 8.67 11.41 15.57
C ALA A 36 9.46 11.10 14.30
N ALA A 37 10.64 11.71 14.15
CA ALA A 37 11.52 11.48 13.01
C ALA A 37 12.01 10.02 12.95
N ASP A 38 12.37 9.43 14.10
CA ASP A 38 12.84 8.04 14.16
C ASP A 38 11.76 7.03 13.76
N PHE A 39 10.51 7.30 14.14
CA PHE A 39 9.39 6.47 13.73
C PHE A 39 9.20 6.49 12.20
N LEU A 40 9.21 7.70 11.61
CA LEU A 40 9.08 7.88 10.16
C LEU A 40 10.25 7.23 9.41
N ASN A 41 11.47 7.30 9.96
CA ASN A 41 12.64 6.61 9.43
C ASN A 41 12.46 5.07 9.45
N LYS A 42 11.98 4.50 10.57
CA LYS A 42 11.80 3.05 10.73
C LYS A 42 10.72 2.47 9.81
N ILE A 43 9.60 3.17 9.61
CA ILE A 43 8.54 2.70 8.69
C ILE A 43 8.95 2.83 7.22
N GLY A 44 9.89 3.72 6.89
CA GLY A 44 10.44 3.91 5.55
C GLY A 44 9.45 4.46 4.51
N ARG A 45 9.62 4.04 3.24
CA ARG A 45 8.83 4.53 2.08
C ARG A 45 8.91 6.05 1.83
N GLY A 46 10.04 6.68 2.15
CA GLY A 46 10.22 8.13 2.00
C GLY A 46 9.51 8.97 3.07
N ALA A 47 8.92 8.36 4.10
CA ALA A 47 8.24 9.10 5.17
C ALA A 47 9.16 10.06 5.95
N SER A 48 10.47 9.81 5.93
CA SER A 48 11.51 10.64 6.55
C SER A 48 11.59 12.07 6.01
N GLU A 49 11.24 12.26 4.72
CA GLU A 49 11.26 13.56 4.04
C GLU A 49 10.24 14.55 4.63
N HIS A 50 9.21 14.03 5.30
CA HIS A 50 8.13 14.81 5.90
C HIS A 50 8.31 14.97 7.42
N SER A 51 9.49 14.70 7.97
CA SER A 51 9.75 14.75 9.41
C SER A 51 9.54 16.15 10.01
N GLU A 52 9.87 17.21 9.27
CA GLU A 52 9.68 18.62 9.67
C GLU A 52 8.21 18.97 9.94
N LEU A 53 7.28 18.27 9.29
CA LEU A 53 5.84 18.49 9.44
C LEU A 53 5.25 17.93 10.75
N PHE A 54 6.04 17.08 11.44
CA PHE A 54 5.68 16.39 12.68
C PHE A 54 6.71 16.71 13.79
N PRO A 55 6.65 17.92 14.38
CA PRO A 55 7.66 18.37 15.33
C PRO A 55 7.66 17.58 16.64
N THR A 56 6.50 17.08 17.09
CA THR A 56 6.36 16.36 18.36
C THR A 56 5.81 14.96 18.15
N TRP A 57 6.12 14.04 19.08
CA TRP A 57 5.60 12.67 19.04
C TRP A 57 4.07 12.63 18.99
N GLY A 58 3.42 13.40 19.87
CA GLY A 58 1.95 13.51 19.89
C GLY A 58 1.35 14.02 18.58
N SER A 59 2.06 14.88 17.83
CA SER A 59 1.55 15.41 16.55
C SER A 59 1.26 14.31 15.53
N ILE A 60 2.04 13.23 15.48
CA ILE A 60 1.80 12.10 14.58
C ILE A 60 0.43 11.45 14.88
N PHE A 61 0.09 11.30 16.16
CA PHE A 61 -1.11 10.62 16.63
C PHE A 61 -2.38 11.48 16.50
N THR A 62 -2.24 12.80 16.56
CA THR A 62 -3.36 13.74 16.46
C THR A 62 -3.69 14.13 15.03
N VAL A 63 -2.68 14.33 14.17
CA VAL A 63 -2.87 14.89 12.83
C VAL A 63 -3.86 14.07 11.99
N THR A 64 -4.77 14.76 11.31
CA THR A 64 -5.78 14.13 10.46
C THR A 64 -5.29 13.90 9.02
N SER A 65 -5.97 13.02 8.28
CA SER A 65 -5.64 12.76 6.88
C SER A 65 -5.82 14.00 5.98
N ALA A 66 -6.72 14.92 6.36
CA ALA A 66 -6.99 16.18 5.67
C ALA A 66 -5.82 17.16 5.86
N GLU A 67 -5.36 17.38 7.10
CA GLU A 67 -4.19 18.21 7.40
C GLU A 67 -2.93 17.71 6.67
N MET A 68 -2.72 16.39 6.63
CA MET A 68 -1.60 15.82 5.87
C MET A 68 -1.72 16.09 4.36
N LYS A 69 -2.95 16.22 3.83
CA LYS A 69 -3.20 16.56 2.41
C LYS A 69 -2.75 17.99 2.13
N GLU A 70 -3.14 18.91 3.02
CA GLU A 70 -2.83 20.34 2.91
C GLU A 70 -1.34 20.57 2.98
N LYS A 71 -0.64 19.80 3.83
CA LYS A 71 0.83 19.78 3.91
C LYS A 71 1.54 19.10 2.74
N GLY A 72 0.81 18.64 1.72
CA GLY A 72 1.39 18.10 0.48
C GLY A 72 1.80 16.63 0.50
N ILE A 73 1.40 15.85 1.51
CA ILE A 73 1.78 14.43 1.58
C ILE A 73 0.92 13.59 0.60
N GLU A 74 1.57 12.76 -0.21
CA GLU A 74 0.89 11.89 -1.19
C GLU A 74 -0.13 10.95 -0.51
N ALA A 75 -1.26 10.67 -1.17
CA ALA A 75 -2.33 9.85 -0.60
C ALA A 75 -1.87 8.45 -0.16
N ASN A 76 -0.97 7.82 -0.93
CA ASN A 76 -0.43 6.49 -0.62
C ASN A 76 0.39 6.50 0.68
N LEU A 77 1.23 7.52 0.86
CA LEU A 77 2.08 7.69 2.03
C LEU A 77 1.24 8.05 3.27
N ARG A 78 0.23 8.92 3.13
CA ARG A 78 -0.71 9.23 4.23
C ARG A 78 -1.42 8.00 4.77
N ARG A 79 -2.00 7.16 3.89
CA ARG A 79 -2.66 5.91 4.28
C ARG A 79 -1.70 4.96 4.99
N TYR A 80 -0.46 4.90 4.53
CA TYR A 80 0.59 4.07 5.12
C TYR A 80 0.94 4.52 6.54
N ILE A 81 1.19 5.82 6.74
CA ILE A 81 1.52 6.40 8.05
C ILE A 81 0.35 6.19 9.04
N LEU A 82 -0.89 6.49 8.63
CA LEU A 82 -2.07 6.33 9.50
C LEU A 82 -2.31 4.87 9.91
N ASN A 83 -2.05 3.93 9.00
CA ASN A 83 -2.15 2.51 9.32
C ASN A 83 -1.08 2.09 10.34
N TRP A 84 0.17 2.52 10.16
CA TRP A 84 1.24 2.25 11.12
C TRP A 84 1.00 2.87 12.48
N ARG A 85 0.54 4.12 12.50
CA ARG A 85 0.11 4.82 13.71
C ARG A 85 -0.97 4.05 14.46
N TYR A 86 -2.00 3.57 13.75
CA TYR A 86 -3.06 2.78 14.34
C TYR A 86 -2.51 1.50 14.97
N LYS A 87 -1.71 0.72 14.22
CA LYS A 87 -1.06 -0.50 14.73
C LYS A 87 -0.22 -0.24 15.97
N TYR A 88 0.58 0.81 15.94
CA TYR A 88 1.45 1.17 17.06
C TYR A 88 0.67 1.65 18.29
N SER A 89 -0.47 2.33 18.08
CA SER A 89 -1.39 2.73 19.16
C SER A 89 -2.11 1.54 19.79
N GLN A 90 -2.38 0.48 19.03
CA GLN A 90 -2.93 -0.76 19.59
C GLN A 90 -1.87 -1.53 20.39
N ASP A 91 -0.68 -1.74 19.81
CA ASP A 91 0.38 -2.54 20.42
C ASP A 91 1.75 -1.82 20.27
N SER A 92 2.21 -1.17 21.34
CA SER A 92 3.49 -0.43 21.37
C SER A 92 4.73 -1.34 21.26
N THR A 93 4.58 -2.63 21.52
CA THR A 93 5.63 -3.66 21.42
C THR A 93 5.89 -4.09 19.97
N ILE A 94 5.08 -3.66 19.00
CA ILE A 94 5.28 -4.03 17.59
C ILE A 94 6.62 -3.50 17.09
N LYS A 95 7.40 -4.38 16.47
CA LYS A 95 8.62 -4.01 15.76
C LYS A 95 8.26 -3.19 14.51
N LEU A 96 8.76 -1.95 14.47
CA LEU A 96 8.64 -1.08 13.30
C LEU A 96 9.61 -1.53 12.20
N TYR A 97 9.11 -1.69 10.98
CA TYR A 97 9.92 -2.01 9.81
C TYR A 97 9.22 -1.52 8.52
N GLN A 98 9.98 -1.40 7.44
CA GLN A 98 9.41 -1.04 6.14
C GLN A 98 8.71 -2.24 5.49
N ILE A 99 7.38 -2.16 5.33
CA ILE A 99 6.64 -3.09 4.47
C ILE A 99 6.91 -2.68 3.03
N LYS A 100 7.71 -3.46 2.29
CA LYS A 100 8.04 -3.18 0.88
C LYS A 100 6.80 -3.32 -0.01
N THR A 101 6.71 -2.50 -1.05
CA THR A 101 5.71 -2.68 -2.11
C THR A 101 6.12 -3.82 -3.04
N GLY A 102 5.13 -4.56 -3.54
CA GLY A 102 5.39 -5.62 -4.52
C GLY A 102 5.93 -5.03 -5.82
N LYS A 103 7.05 -5.57 -6.30
CA LYS A 103 7.62 -5.20 -7.61
C LYS A 103 7.34 -6.31 -8.61
N LYS A 104 6.95 -5.92 -9.83
CA LYS A 104 6.76 -6.87 -10.92
C LYS A 104 8.11 -7.38 -11.38
N ILE A 105 8.25 -8.70 -11.51
CA ILE A 105 9.44 -9.34 -12.06
C ILE A 105 9.24 -9.49 -13.56
N ASN A 106 10.20 -9.05 -14.39
CA ASN A 106 10.24 -9.27 -15.84
C ASN A 106 8.92 -8.90 -16.56
N GLY A 107 8.33 -7.75 -16.19
CA GLY A 107 7.07 -7.26 -16.77
C GLY A 107 5.79 -7.92 -16.22
N GLY A 108 5.91 -8.90 -15.31
CA GLY A 108 4.82 -9.67 -14.75
C GLY A 108 4.41 -10.86 -15.63
N GLU A 109 3.49 -11.69 -15.12
CA GLU A 109 3.18 -13.00 -15.70
C GLU A 109 2.88 -12.97 -17.20
N ARG A 110 1.94 -12.11 -17.61
CA ARG A 110 1.48 -12.03 -19.02
C ARG A 110 2.57 -11.57 -20.00
N LYS A 111 3.50 -10.70 -19.56
CA LYS A 111 4.54 -10.13 -20.42
C LYS A 111 5.89 -10.84 -20.31
N ARG A 112 6.02 -11.78 -19.37
CA ARG A 112 7.29 -12.45 -19.04
C ARG A 112 7.92 -13.14 -20.25
N ARG A 113 7.14 -13.90 -21.03
CA ARG A 113 7.66 -14.64 -22.19
C ARG A 113 8.26 -13.72 -23.25
N ALA A 114 7.57 -12.63 -23.57
CA ALA A 114 8.03 -11.65 -24.55
C ALA A 114 9.31 -10.94 -24.09
N PHE A 115 9.34 -10.50 -22.84
CA PHE A 115 10.52 -9.86 -22.24
C PHE A 115 11.74 -10.77 -22.25
N LEU A 116 11.57 -12.05 -21.91
CA LEU A 116 12.67 -13.03 -21.94
C LEU A 116 13.14 -13.32 -23.36
N ALA A 117 12.24 -13.36 -24.33
CA ALA A 117 12.61 -13.54 -25.74
C ALA A 117 13.44 -12.36 -26.26
N GLN A 118 13.05 -11.13 -25.93
CA GLN A 118 13.83 -9.92 -26.27
C GLN A 118 15.23 -9.95 -25.65
N GLN A 119 15.34 -10.20 -24.34
CA GLN A 119 16.66 -10.32 -23.69
C GLN A 119 17.54 -11.39 -24.32
N ARG A 120 16.97 -12.53 -24.73
CA ARG A 120 17.71 -13.60 -25.42
C ARG A 120 18.23 -13.11 -26.77
N TYR A 121 17.40 -12.41 -27.53
CA TYR A 121 17.79 -11.85 -28.82
C TYR A 121 18.92 -10.82 -28.67
N ASP A 122 18.78 -9.87 -27.76
CA ASP A 122 19.79 -8.82 -27.50
C ASP A 122 21.13 -9.45 -27.11
N LYS A 123 21.09 -10.43 -26.20
CA LYS A 123 22.28 -11.17 -25.78
C LYS A 123 22.96 -11.91 -26.95
N LEU A 124 22.18 -12.55 -27.81
CA LEU A 124 22.73 -13.25 -28.99
C LEU A 124 23.34 -12.27 -30.00
N LYS A 125 22.69 -11.12 -30.20
CA LYS A 125 23.20 -10.05 -31.07
C LYS A 125 24.54 -9.53 -30.57
N GLU A 126 24.66 -9.22 -29.28
CA GLU A 126 25.93 -8.79 -28.67
C GLU A 126 27.04 -9.84 -28.83
N LEU A 127 26.73 -11.13 -28.63
CA LEU A 127 27.72 -12.20 -28.80
C LEU A 127 28.22 -12.30 -30.24
N ARG A 128 27.32 -12.12 -31.21
CA ARG A 128 27.68 -12.10 -32.63
C ARG A 128 28.59 -10.93 -32.96
N GLU A 129 28.26 -9.73 -32.48
CA GLU A 129 29.08 -8.53 -32.69
C GLU A 129 30.47 -8.69 -32.07
N LYS A 130 30.56 -9.27 -30.86
CA LYS A 130 31.85 -9.58 -30.21
C LYS A 130 32.65 -10.63 -30.96
N ALA A 131 32.00 -11.66 -31.50
CA ALA A 131 32.67 -12.68 -32.30
C ALA A 131 33.19 -12.15 -33.64
N SER A 132 32.53 -11.13 -34.23
CA SER A 132 33.03 -10.46 -35.43
C SER A 132 34.13 -9.43 -35.17
N ALA A 133 34.29 -9.00 -33.92
CA ALA A 133 35.30 -8.02 -33.51
C ALA A 133 36.63 -8.65 -33.07
N ASN A 134 36.66 -9.98 -32.88
CA ASN A 134 37.86 -10.78 -32.62
C ASN A 134 38.30 -11.49 -33.91
#